data_AF-A0A1M3H5S8-F1
#
_entry.id   AF-A0A1M3H5S8-F1
#
_cell.length_a   1.000
_cell.length_b   1.000
_cell.length_c   1.000
_cell.angle_alpha   90.00
_cell.angle_beta   90.00
_cell.angle_gamma   90.00
#
_symmetry.space_group_name_H-M   'P 1'
#
loop_
_entity.id
_entity.type
_entity.pdbx_description
1 polymer ?
#
loop_
_entity_poly.entity_id
_entity_poly.type
_entity_poly.pdbx_seq_one_letter_code
_entity_poly.pdbx_strand_id
1 'polypeptide(L)'
;MKAYLLCVGLSLPFLLAVSICQGRRSHFQTRNRDINLTLGAYYFDGWAVAKSGHLTPKLRDSFPDRKPKWGWITSTPDAMKEQIDLAADAGLGFFCFDWYYPDYDHQHFQQDPLNHALNLYLEAPNKGRLKFCLIICNHAGQEIGPSDWSAVTDEWVRLMGQPGYLQVAGKPYLAFFDLRSLIRLFGSNDAVHQAMDALRSKASQAGQPGVTIAACVSPNAPAVQEAKECGFDMVTGYNYPNPGYKNQLMQYHVDSLASFGKYVWDKFRNTALPYIPVATLNWDPRPWANGTNWYSKTTRFTGYNSNTVYRAVRALHDWLLDNPNETADHVALLYAWNEYGEGAWLTPSENDTLHLLSGVKRALSHQ
;
A
#
# COMPACT_ATOMS: atom_id res chain seq x y z
N MET A 1 -1.63 95.07 10.09
CA MET A 1 -2.07 95.53 11.42
C MET A 1 -3.60 95.46 11.42
N LYS A 2 -4.19 94.98 12.52
CA LYS A 2 -5.62 94.77 12.78
C LYS A 2 -6.19 93.40 12.40
N ALA A 3 -6.76 92.82 13.44
CA ALA A 3 -7.51 91.59 13.53
C ALA A 3 -9.02 91.88 13.49
N TYR A 4 -9.79 90.78 13.44
CA TYR A 4 -11.23 90.62 13.72
C TYR A 4 -12.19 91.22 12.65
N LEU A 5 -13.33 90.60 12.28
CA LEU A 5 -14.29 89.78 13.03
C LEU A 5 -15.27 89.07 12.04
N LEU A 6 -15.77 87.89 12.41
CA LEU A 6 -17.05 87.18 12.10
C LEU A 6 -17.73 87.25 10.70
N CYS A 7 -18.13 86.08 10.15
CA CYS A 7 -19.57 85.73 10.01
C CYS A 7 -19.80 84.25 9.61
N VAL A 8 -20.99 83.77 9.96
CA VAL A 8 -21.52 82.39 9.96
C VAL A 8 -21.93 81.92 8.55
N GLY A 9 -21.82 80.61 8.28
CA GLY A 9 -22.50 79.97 7.15
C GLY A 9 -22.10 78.52 6.93
N LEU A 10 -22.98 77.58 7.33
CA LEU A 10 -22.88 76.13 7.17
C LEU A 10 -22.63 75.70 5.71
N SER A 11 -21.67 74.81 5.51
CA SER A 11 -21.44 74.08 4.25
C SER A 11 -21.51 72.57 4.49
N LEU A 12 -22.38 71.90 3.73
CA LEU A 12 -22.42 70.43 3.59
C LEU A 12 -21.23 69.99 2.71
N PRO A 13 -20.46 68.95 3.10
CA PRO A 13 -19.60 68.25 2.16
C PRO A 13 -20.11 66.84 1.83
N PHE A 14 -19.95 66.53 0.53
CA PHE A 14 -19.87 65.23 -0.11
C PHE A 14 -19.34 64.10 0.80
N LEU A 15 -20.08 62.99 0.88
CA LEU A 15 -19.61 61.73 1.48
C LEU A 15 -19.26 60.74 0.37
N LEU A 16 -17.97 60.38 0.30
CA LEU A 16 -17.44 59.23 -0.42
C LEU A 16 -18.08 57.95 0.14
N ALA A 17 -18.73 57.16 -0.70
CA ALA A 17 -19.16 55.81 -0.36
C ALA A 17 -17.96 54.85 -0.39
N VAL A 18 -17.50 54.45 0.80
CA VAL A 18 -16.56 53.33 0.97
C VAL A 18 -17.37 52.03 0.90
N SER A 19 -17.16 51.25 -0.15
CA SER A 19 -17.76 49.92 -0.29
C SER A 19 -17.05 48.96 0.66
N ILE A 20 -17.75 48.56 1.73
CA ILE A 20 -17.26 47.57 2.70
C ILE A 20 -17.32 46.19 2.03
N CYS A 21 -16.16 45.67 1.63
CA CYS A 21 -16.02 44.26 1.29
C CYS A 21 -16.31 43.43 2.55
N GLN A 22 -17.49 42.84 2.62
CA GLN A 22 -17.78 41.77 3.58
C GLN A 22 -16.90 40.57 3.21
N GLY A 23 -15.80 40.41 3.95
CA GLY A 23 -14.96 39.23 3.85
C GLY A 23 -15.79 37.99 4.14
N ARG A 24 -15.90 37.09 3.14
CA ARG A 24 -16.30 35.71 3.37
C ARG A 24 -15.34 35.14 4.41
N ARG A 25 -15.82 34.95 5.64
CA ARG A 25 -15.15 34.08 6.61
C ARG A 25 -15.13 32.70 5.98
N SER A 26 -13.95 32.24 5.54
CA SER A 26 -13.75 30.83 5.29
C SER A 26 -14.05 30.11 6.59
N HIS A 27 -15.06 29.24 6.60
CA HIS A 27 -15.16 28.25 7.64
C HIS A 27 -13.88 27.41 7.59
N PHE A 28 -12.91 27.72 8.44
CA PHE A 28 -11.93 26.73 8.86
C PHE A 28 -12.74 25.65 9.56
N GLN A 29 -13.11 24.59 8.82
CA GLN A 29 -13.43 23.33 9.46
C GLN A 29 -12.22 22.98 10.31
N THR A 30 -12.43 22.93 11.63
CA THR A 30 -11.49 22.30 12.55
C THR A 30 -11.20 20.92 11.98
N ARG A 31 -9.99 20.69 11.48
CA ARG A 31 -9.56 19.38 10.98
C ARG A 31 -9.88 18.38 12.08
N ASN A 32 -10.76 17.43 11.79
CA ASN A 32 -10.98 16.31 12.69
C ASN A 32 -9.68 15.52 12.68
N ARG A 33 -8.86 15.65 13.73
CA ARG A 33 -7.54 15.01 13.81
C ARG A 33 -7.64 13.52 14.10
N ASP A 34 -8.84 13.03 14.39
CA ASP A 34 -9.12 11.69 14.88
C ASP A 34 -9.50 10.74 13.73
N ILE A 35 -8.72 10.74 12.65
CA ILE A 35 -8.83 9.65 11.66
C ILE A 35 -8.05 8.46 12.20
N ASN A 36 -8.77 7.37 12.48
CA ASN A 36 -8.15 6.12 12.87
C ASN A 36 -7.63 5.40 11.62
N LEU A 37 -6.33 5.53 11.34
CA LEU A 37 -5.67 4.91 10.19
C LEU A 37 -5.68 3.38 10.33
N THR A 38 -6.26 2.69 9.34
CA THR A 38 -6.11 1.23 9.22
C THR A 38 -4.87 0.93 8.38
N LEU A 39 -3.74 0.72 9.04
CA LEU A 39 -2.45 0.46 8.38
C LEU A 39 -2.18 -1.04 8.21
N GLY A 40 -1.90 -1.48 6.99
CA GLY A 40 -1.46 -2.85 6.72
C GLY A 40 -0.05 -2.91 6.16
N ALA A 41 0.44 -4.13 5.97
CA ALA A 41 1.71 -4.38 5.29
C ALA A 41 1.57 -5.52 4.28
N TYR A 42 2.24 -5.40 3.13
CA TYR A 42 2.37 -6.50 2.19
C TYR A 42 3.18 -7.64 2.82
N TYR A 43 2.73 -8.88 2.64
CA TYR A 43 3.35 -10.10 3.15
C TYR A 43 3.68 -11.01 1.97
N PHE A 44 4.97 -11.25 1.77
CA PHE A 44 5.49 -12.14 0.74
C PHE A 44 5.90 -13.49 1.34
N ASP A 45 5.52 -14.61 0.73
CA ASP A 45 5.79 -15.96 1.25
C ASP A 45 6.89 -16.72 0.52
N GLY A 46 7.92 -16.02 0.02
CA GLY A 46 9.11 -16.67 -0.58
C GLY A 46 10.01 -17.44 0.40
N TRP A 47 9.57 -17.61 1.65
CA TRP A 47 10.38 -18.03 2.79
C TRP A 47 9.91 -19.34 3.44
N ALA A 48 9.01 -20.08 2.77
CA ALA A 48 8.50 -21.36 3.28
C ALA A 48 9.50 -22.52 3.16
N VAL A 49 10.40 -22.47 2.17
CA VAL A 49 11.37 -23.55 1.90
C VAL A 49 12.76 -23.01 1.59
N ALA A 50 13.79 -23.71 2.04
CA ALA A 50 15.19 -23.28 1.87
C ALA A 50 15.65 -23.21 0.41
N LYS A 51 14.98 -23.95 -0.47
CA LYS A 51 15.29 -24.01 -1.91
C LYS A 51 14.28 -23.25 -2.77
N SER A 52 13.67 -22.19 -2.24
CA SER A 52 12.69 -21.38 -2.97
C SER A 52 13.29 -20.56 -4.12
N GLY A 53 14.62 -20.45 -4.20
CA GLY A 53 15.31 -19.55 -5.14
C GLY A 53 15.42 -18.11 -4.63
N HIS A 54 14.59 -17.71 -3.66
CA HIS A 54 14.64 -16.39 -3.03
C HIS A 54 15.80 -16.24 -2.03
N LEU A 55 16.20 -17.32 -1.35
CA LEU A 55 17.40 -17.33 -0.50
C LEU A 55 18.66 -17.56 -1.35
N THR A 56 19.15 -16.51 -2.01
CA THR A 56 20.41 -16.60 -2.77
C THR A 56 21.62 -16.68 -1.84
N PRO A 57 22.75 -17.29 -2.27
CA PRO A 57 23.99 -17.24 -1.50
C PRO A 57 24.41 -15.82 -1.16
N LYS A 58 24.19 -14.87 -2.08
CA LYS A 58 24.49 -13.45 -1.85
C LYS A 58 23.65 -12.85 -0.73
N LEU A 59 22.34 -13.13 -0.67
CA LEU A 59 21.48 -12.70 0.45
C LEU A 59 21.98 -13.27 1.77
N ARG A 60 22.22 -14.58 1.81
CA ARG A 60 22.67 -15.30 3.01
C ARG A 60 24.02 -14.80 3.53
N ASP A 61 24.99 -14.64 2.63
CA ASP A 61 26.41 -14.49 3.00
C ASP A 61 26.86 -13.02 3.05
N SER A 62 26.20 -12.12 2.32
CA SER A 62 26.60 -10.71 2.22
C SER A 62 25.60 -9.73 2.86
N PHE A 63 24.42 -10.19 3.29
CA PHE A 63 23.39 -9.35 3.91
C PHE A 63 22.83 -9.99 5.19
N PRO A 64 23.69 -10.36 6.16
CA PRO A 64 23.27 -11.07 7.37
C PRO A 64 22.27 -10.27 8.22
N ASP A 65 22.29 -8.93 8.15
CA ASP A 65 21.34 -8.06 8.85
C ASP A 65 19.89 -8.24 8.39
N ARG A 66 19.66 -8.89 7.24
CA ARG A 66 18.32 -9.20 6.73
C ARG A 66 17.79 -10.55 7.22
N LYS A 67 18.61 -11.35 7.91
CA LYS A 67 18.20 -12.64 8.43
C LYS A 67 17.14 -12.42 9.52
N PRO A 68 15.93 -12.96 9.37
CA PRO A 68 14.88 -12.82 10.38
C PRO A 68 15.26 -13.51 11.68
N LYS A 69 14.68 -13.09 12.80
CA LYS A 69 14.94 -13.70 14.11
C LYS A 69 14.61 -15.19 14.21
N TRP A 70 13.75 -15.70 13.31
CA TRP A 70 13.39 -17.11 13.20
C TRP A 70 14.30 -17.91 12.26
N GLY A 71 15.33 -17.26 11.69
CA GLY A 71 16.08 -17.80 10.55
C GLY A 71 15.41 -17.49 9.22
N TRP A 72 15.98 -18.02 8.13
CA TRP A 72 15.51 -17.73 6.77
C TRP A 72 14.20 -18.43 6.40
N ILE A 73 13.76 -19.41 7.19
CA ILE A 73 12.47 -20.08 7.02
C ILE A 73 11.50 -19.49 8.01
N THR A 74 10.67 -18.54 7.56
CA THR A 74 9.75 -17.79 8.43
C THR A 74 8.30 -18.27 8.36
N SER A 75 7.99 -19.17 7.43
CA SER A 75 6.65 -19.70 7.24
C SER A 75 6.53 -21.03 8.00
N THR A 76 6.56 -20.92 9.33
CA THR A 76 6.30 -22.02 10.27
C THR A 76 5.15 -21.62 11.20
N PRO A 77 4.43 -22.56 11.83
CA PRO A 77 3.33 -22.23 12.73
C PRO A 77 3.73 -21.28 13.87
N ASP A 78 4.87 -21.55 14.54
CA ASP A 78 5.36 -20.73 15.64
C ASP A 78 5.79 -19.33 15.17
N ALA A 79 6.49 -19.24 14.04
CA ALA A 79 6.90 -17.96 13.48
C ALA A 79 5.69 -17.15 13.01
N MET A 80 4.69 -17.76 12.37
CA MET A 80 3.46 -17.06 11.95
C MET A 80 2.69 -16.51 13.15
N LYS A 81 2.52 -17.32 14.21
CA LYS A 81 1.90 -16.88 15.46
C LYS A 81 2.61 -15.66 16.03
N GLU A 82 3.93 -15.70 16.15
CA GLU A 82 4.70 -14.57 16.67
C GLU A 82 4.66 -13.35 15.73
N GLN A 83 4.68 -13.55 14.42
CA GLN A 83 4.55 -12.47 13.43
C GLN A 83 3.21 -11.72 13.58
N ILE A 84 2.10 -12.44 13.79
CA ILE A 84 0.79 -11.83 14.06
C ILE A 84 0.84 -10.99 15.34
N ASP A 85 1.43 -11.54 16.41
CA ASP A 85 1.54 -10.83 17.69
C ASP A 85 2.37 -9.55 17.55
N LEU A 86 3.54 -9.62 16.90
CA LEU A 86 4.42 -8.48 16.68
C LEU A 86 3.79 -7.40 15.80
N ALA A 87 3.10 -7.78 14.72
CA ALA A 87 2.41 -6.86 13.84
C ALA A 87 1.29 -6.11 14.58
N ALA A 88 0.45 -6.85 15.31
CA ALA A 88 -0.64 -6.28 16.09
C ALA A 88 -0.13 -5.38 17.23
N ASP A 89 0.93 -5.78 17.94
CA ASP A 89 1.55 -4.99 19.01
C ASP A 89 2.23 -3.70 18.50
N ALA A 90 2.64 -3.70 17.23
CA ALA A 90 3.15 -2.50 16.55
C ALA A 90 2.03 -1.57 16.04
N GLY A 91 0.77 -2.03 16.05
CA GLY A 91 -0.39 -1.27 15.60
C GLY A 91 -0.81 -1.51 14.15
N LEU A 92 -0.24 -2.51 13.46
CA LEU A 92 -0.76 -2.91 12.15
C LEU A 92 -2.16 -3.53 12.33
N GLY A 93 -3.06 -3.20 11.40
CA GLY A 93 -4.43 -3.68 11.38
C GLY A 93 -4.65 -4.88 10.45
N PHE A 94 -3.78 -5.10 9.45
CA PHE A 94 -3.91 -6.22 8.53
C PHE A 94 -2.58 -6.64 7.84
N PHE A 95 -2.51 -7.88 7.38
CA PHE A 95 -1.58 -8.29 6.33
C PHE A 95 -2.28 -8.34 4.96
N CYS A 96 -1.61 -7.84 3.93
CA CYS A 96 -2.02 -8.08 2.55
C CYS A 96 -1.09 -9.16 1.99
N PHE A 97 -1.59 -10.40 1.92
CA PHE A 97 -0.80 -11.53 1.44
C PHE A 97 -0.68 -11.47 -0.07
N ASP A 98 0.55 -11.59 -0.55
CA ASP A 98 0.83 -11.91 -1.94
C ASP A 98 0.27 -13.30 -2.21
N TRP A 99 -0.63 -13.40 -3.18
CA TRP A 99 -1.30 -14.64 -3.53
C TRP A 99 -0.97 -15.04 -4.96
N TYR A 100 -0.55 -16.29 -5.11
CA TYR A 100 0.01 -16.82 -6.35
C TYR A 100 -0.86 -17.92 -6.94
N TYR A 101 -0.94 -17.93 -8.27
CA TYR A 101 -1.52 -19.01 -9.03
C TYR A 101 -0.42 -19.58 -9.94
N PRO A 102 0.15 -20.74 -9.58
CA PRO A 102 1.28 -21.31 -10.30
C PRO A 102 0.87 -21.75 -11.69
N ASP A 103 1.67 -21.40 -12.69
CA ASP A 103 1.51 -21.81 -14.09
C ASP A 103 1.82 -23.30 -14.33
N TYR A 104 2.36 -23.99 -13.33
CA TYR A 104 2.81 -25.37 -13.41
C TYR A 104 1.88 -26.39 -12.71
N ASP A 105 0.98 -25.94 -11.82
CA ASP A 105 0.04 -26.82 -11.10
C ASP A 105 -1.27 -26.11 -10.75
N HIS A 106 -2.14 -26.01 -11.74
CA HIS A 106 -3.45 -25.35 -11.61
C HIS A 106 -4.44 -26.18 -10.74
N GLN A 107 -4.11 -27.41 -10.37
CA GLN A 107 -4.98 -28.27 -9.56
C GLN A 107 -4.70 -28.13 -8.05
N HIS A 108 -3.47 -27.77 -7.68
CA HIS A 108 -3.02 -27.72 -6.28
C HIS A 108 -2.46 -26.35 -5.87
N PHE A 109 -2.88 -25.27 -6.55
CA PHE A 109 -2.42 -23.91 -6.26
C PHE A 109 -2.63 -23.45 -4.80
N GLN A 110 -3.59 -24.04 -4.09
CA GLN A 110 -3.81 -23.80 -2.66
C GLN A 110 -2.65 -24.29 -1.77
N GLN A 111 -1.88 -25.28 -2.26
CA GLN A 111 -0.70 -25.84 -1.60
C GLN A 111 0.60 -25.27 -2.16
N ASP A 112 0.54 -24.23 -3.01
CA ASP A 112 1.73 -23.58 -3.52
C ASP A 112 2.58 -23.06 -2.35
N PRO A 113 3.91 -23.29 -2.35
CA PRO A 113 4.80 -22.80 -1.30
C PRO A 113 4.76 -21.29 -1.08
N LEU A 114 4.36 -20.49 -2.08
CA LEU A 114 4.16 -19.04 -2.00
C LEU A 114 2.80 -18.63 -1.42
N ASN A 115 1.93 -19.59 -1.10
CA ASN A 115 0.67 -19.38 -0.39
C ASN A 115 0.66 -20.02 1.01
N HIS A 116 1.77 -20.63 1.44
CA HIS A 116 1.87 -21.40 2.68
C HIS A 116 1.65 -20.56 3.95
N ALA A 117 2.21 -19.35 4.03
CA ALA A 117 2.04 -18.42 5.13
C ALA A 117 0.59 -17.96 5.28
N LEU A 118 -0.15 -17.80 4.18
CA LEU A 118 -1.58 -17.53 4.27
C LEU A 118 -2.31 -18.70 4.95
N ASN A 119 -1.99 -19.94 4.58
CA ASN A 119 -2.56 -21.12 5.23
C ASN A 119 -2.21 -21.17 6.72
N LEU A 120 -0.94 -20.93 7.07
CA LEU A 120 -0.50 -20.86 8.47
C LEU A 120 -1.22 -19.75 9.26
N TYR A 121 -1.42 -18.59 8.64
CA TYR A 121 -2.18 -17.48 9.24
C TYR A 121 -3.63 -17.89 9.49
N LEU A 122 -4.27 -18.55 8.52
CA LEU A 122 -5.65 -19.02 8.65
C LEU A 122 -5.80 -20.10 9.73
N GLU A 123 -4.75 -20.86 10.03
CA GLU A 123 -4.71 -21.86 11.10
C GLU A 123 -4.28 -21.29 12.46
N ALA A 124 -3.65 -20.11 12.48
CA ALA A 124 -3.08 -19.55 13.69
C ALA A 124 -4.16 -19.24 14.75
N PRO A 125 -3.94 -19.62 16.03
CA PRO A 125 -4.93 -19.43 17.10
C PRO A 125 -5.16 -17.96 17.44
N ASN A 126 -4.20 -17.07 17.12
CA ASN A 126 -4.24 -15.64 17.35
C ASN A 126 -4.57 -14.83 16.09
N LYS A 127 -4.99 -15.46 14.98
CA LYS A 127 -5.30 -14.78 13.72
C LYS A 127 -6.30 -13.62 13.86
N GLY A 128 -7.22 -13.69 14.83
CA GLY A 128 -8.18 -12.61 15.10
C GLY A 128 -7.58 -11.29 15.61
N ARG A 129 -6.28 -11.25 15.93
CA ARG A 129 -5.58 -10.02 16.32
C ARG A 129 -5.32 -9.08 15.15
N LEU A 130 -5.33 -9.60 13.93
CA LEU A 130 -5.00 -8.90 12.70
C LEU A 130 -6.05 -9.26 11.65
N LYS A 131 -6.36 -8.37 10.70
CA LYS A 131 -7.16 -8.74 9.53
C LYS A 131 -6.23 -9.25 8.42
N PHE A 132 -6.80 -9.78 7.34
CA PHE A 132 -6.04 -10.10 6.15
C PHE A 132 -6.78 -9.79 4.85
N CYS A 133 -6.05 -9.56 3.77
CA CYS A 133 -6.57 -9.53 2.41
C CYS A 133 -5.52 -10.06 1.45
N LEU A 134 -5.84 -10.07 0.15
CA LEU A 134 -4.95 -10.58 -0.88
C LEU A 134 -4.59 -9.49 -1.89
N ILE A 135 -3.36 -9.55 -2.37
CA ILE A 135 -2.96 -9.01 -3.66
C ILE A 135 -2.62 -10.18 -4.59
N ILE A 136 -3.26 -10.22 -5.75
CA ILE A 136 -3.07 -11.28 -6.73
C ILE A 136 -1.82 -10.96 -7.54
N CYS A 137 -0.77 -11.77 -7.40
CA CYS A 137 0.51 -11.62 -8.07
C CYS A 137 0.48 -12.16 -9.50
N ASN A 138 -0.39 -11.58 -10.34
CA ASN A 138 -0.72 -12.07 -11.68
C ASN A 138 0.28 -11.63 -12.78
N HIS A 139 1.55 -11.47 -12.44
CA HIS A 139 2.60 -11.08 -13.39
C HIS A 139 3.08 -12.28 -14.21
N ALA A 140 4.00 -12.05 -15.15
CA ALA A 140 4.60 -13.11 -15.97
C ALA A 140 5.12 -14.29 -15.11
N GLY A 141 4.79 -15.52 -15.51
CA GLY A 141 5.07 -16.76 -14.77
C GLY A 141 4.06 -17.11 -13.69
N GLN A 142 3.04 -16.27 -13.46
CA GLN A 142 1.96 -16.45 -12.47
C GLN A 142 0.63 -15.91 -13.06
N GLU A 143 0.51 -15.98 -14.38
CA GLU A 143 -0.54 -15.33 -15.15
C GLU A 143 -1.89 -16.01 -14.93
N ILE A 144 -2.96 -15.21 -14.88
CA ILE A 144 -4.33 -15.68 -14.73
C ILE A 144 -5.14 -15.20 -15.91
N GLY A 145 -5.63 -16.15 -16.72
CA GLY A 145 -6.45 -15.88 -17.90
C GLY A 145 -7.92 -16.28 -17.75
N PRO A 146 -8.71 -16.11 -18.82
CA PRO A 146 -10.13 -16.50 -18.82
C PRO A 146 -10.39 -17.97 -18.47
N SER A 147 -9.48 -18.89 -18.85
CA SER A 147 -9.59 -20.33 -18.53
C SER A 147 -9.49 -20.63 -17.04
N ASP A 148 -8.75 -19.82 -16.30
CA ASP A 148 -8.45 -20.03 -14.88
C ASP A 148 -9.45 -19.32 -13.98
N TRP A 149 -10.14 -18.29 -14.52
CA TRP A 149 -10.94 -17.33 -13.76
C TRP A 149 -11.97 -18.00 -12.86
N SER A 150 -12.64 -19.07 -13.32
CA SER A 150 -13.63 -19.74 -12.48
C SER A 150 -13.00 -20.34 -11.22
N ALA A 151 -11.90 -21.08 -11.36
CA ALA A 151 -11.25 -21.78 -10.26
C ALA A 151 -10.65 -20.79 -9.24
N VAL A 152 -9.94 -19.75 -9.71
CA VAL A 152 -9.32 -18.77 -8.82
C VAL A 152 -10.38 -17.93 -8.10
N THR A 153 -11.48 -17.55 -8.76
CA THR A 153 -12.53 -16.77 -8.12
C THR A 153 -13.34 -17.59 -7.11
N ASP A 154 -13.47 -18.91 -7.28
CA ASP A 154 -14.06 -19.78 -6.25
C ASP A 154 -13.22 -19.73 -4.97
N GLU A 155 -11.89 -19.81 -5.10
CA GLU A 155 -10.98 -19.72 -3.97
C GLU A 155 -11.00 -18.33 -3.31
N TRP A 156 -10.95 -17.25 -4.08
CA TRP A 156 -10.97 -15.91 -3.53
C TRP A 156 -12.27 -15.63 -2.78
N VAL A 157 -13.42 -16.04 -3.32
CA VAL A 157 -14.71 -15.90 -2.63
C VAL A 157 -14.74 -16.73 -1.34
N ARG A 158 -14.18 -17.95 -1.34
CA ARG A 158 -14.04 -18.76 -0.11
C ARG A 158 -13.19 -18.06 0.94
N LEU A 159 -12.06 -17.45 0.55
CA LEU A 159 -11.16 -16.70 1.42
C LEU A 159 -11.81 -15.42 1.96
N MET A 160 -12.54 -14.68 1.13
CA MET A 160 -13.31 -13.49 1.51
C MET A 160 -14.38 -13.78 2.58
N GLY A 161 -14.87 -15.02 2.64
CA GLY A 161 -15.81 -15.48 3.66
C GLY A 161 -15.17 -15.81 5.01
N GLN A 162 -13.83 -15.82 5.13
CA GLN A 162 -13.17 -16.11 6.40
C GLN A 162 -13.32 -14.95 7.40
N PRO A 163 -13.47 -15.25 8.71
CA PRO A 163 -13.42 -14.23 9.74
C PRO A 163 -12.12 -13.44 9.68
N GLY A 164 -12.21 -12.11 9.77
CA GLY A 164 -11.06 -11.23 9.73
C GLY A 164 -10.58 -10.87 8.31
N TYR A 165 -11.28 -11.26 7.25
CA TYR A 165 -10.99 -10.71 5.92
C TYR A 165 -11.26 -9.20 5.89
N LEU A 166 -10.33 -8.42 5.35
CA LEU A 166 -10.40 -6.97 5.32
C LEU A 166 -11.57 -6.52 4.43
N GLN A 167 -12.34 -5.56 4.94
CA GLN A 167 -13.37 -4.88 4.17
C GLN A 167 -12.94 -3.45 3.90
N VAL A 168 -13.19 -2.98 2.68
CA VAL A 168 -13.02 -1.60 2.22
C VAL A 168 -14.28 -1.20 1.45
N ALA A 169 -14.81 -0.02 1.73
CA ALA A 169 -16.12 0.46 1.29
C ALA A 169 -17.26 -0.54 1.61
N GLY A 170 -17.16 -1.19 2.78
CA GLY A 170 -18.15 -2.16 3.26
C GLY A 170 -18.17 -3.52 2.54
N LYS A 171 -17.19 -3.81 1.68
CA LYS A 171 -17.08 -5.09 0.95
C LYS A 171 -15.69 -5.71 1.13
N PRO A 172 -15.55 -7.05 1.03
CA PRO A 172 -14.24 -7.71 0.95
C PRO A 172 -13.31 -7.04 -0.07
N TYR A 173 -12.06 -6.78 0.33
CA TYR A 173 -11.05 -6.12 -0.51
C TYR A 173 -10.15 -7.11 -1.25
N LEU A 174 -9.92 -6.88 -2.54
CA LEU A 174 -8.99 -7.66 -3.36
C LEU A 174 -8.16 -6.72 -4.25
N ALA A 175 -6.84 -6.88 -4.26
CA ALA A 175 -5.97 -6.13 -5.15
C ALA A 175 -5.39 -7.02 -6.27
N PHE A 176 -5.10 -6.45 -7.43
CA PHE A 176 -4.36 -7.09 -8.51
C PHE A 176 -3.03 -6.36 -8.75
N PHE A 177 -1.95 -7.13 -8.83
CA PHE A 177 -0.60 -6.59 -8.99
C PHE A 177 -0.34 -6.05 -10.39
N ASP A 178 -0.82 -6.73 -11.45
CA ASP A 178 -0.50 -6.38 -12.83
C ASP A 178 -1.74 -6.27 -13.72
N LEU A 179 -2.26 -5.04 -13.84
CA LEU A 179 -3.37 -4.73 -14.75
C LEU A 179 -3.04 -5.06 -16.22
N ARG A 180 -1.78 -4.90 -16.65
CA ARG A 180 -1.40 -5.13 -18.05
C ARG A 180 -1.46 -6.59 -18.44
N SER A 181 -1.10 -7.47 -17.50
CA SER A 181 -1.23 -8.92 -17.72
C SER A 181 -2.70 -9.34 -17.86
N LEU A 182 -3.62 -8.78 -17.07
CA LEU A 182 -5.06 -9.02 -17.26
C LEU A 182 -5.55 -8.56 -18.64
N ILE A 183 -5.29 -7.31 -19.03
CA ILE A 183 -5.74 -6.76 -20.31
C ILE A 183 -5.19 -7.60 -21.47
N ARG A 184 -3.91 -7.99 -21.41
CA ARG A 184 -3.29 -8.83 -22.44
C ARG A 184 -3.99 -10.19 -22.59
N LEU A 185 -4.27 -10.87 -21.48
CA LEU A 185 -4.82 -12.23 -21.48
C LEU A 185 -6.33 -12.28 -21.77
N PHE A 186 -7.07 -11.29 -21.29
CA PHE A 186 -8.51 -11.17 -21.57
C PHE A 186 -8.81 -10.51 -22.93
N GLY A 187 -7.83 -9.79 -23.49
CA GLY A 187 -7.86 -9.22 -24.84
C GLY A 187 -8.41 -7.80 -24.93
N SER A 188 -9.12 -7.30 -23.92
CA SER A 188 -9.63 -5.92 -23.88
C SER A 188 -9.98 -5.45 -22.46
N ASN A 189 -10.10 -4.13 -22.27
CA ASN A 189 -10.61 -3.54 -21.03
C ASN A 189 -12.03 -4.04 -20.72
N ASP A 190 -12.91 -4.12 -21.73
CA ASP A 190 -14.28 -4.60 -21.58
C ASP A 190 -14.35 -6.07 -21.10
N ALA A 191 -13.45 -6.93 -21.60
CA ALA A 191 -13.40 -8.33 -21.18
C ALA A 191 -12.93 -8.45 -19.72
N VAL A 192 -11.96 -7.63 -19.30
CA VAL A 192 -11.55 -7.55 -17.88
C VAL A 192 -12.70 -7.03 -17.02
N HIS A 193 -13.42 -6.00 -17.47
CA HIS A 193 -14.58 -5.44 -16.77
C HIS A 193 -15.64 -6.51 -16.49
N GLN A 194 -16.02 -7.28 -17.52
CA GLN A 194 -16.97 -8.38 -17.38
C GLN A 194 -16.48 -9.45 -16.39
N ALA A 195 -15.17 -9.72 -16.35
CA ALA A 195 -14.57 -10.64 -15.39
C ALA A 195 -14.66 -10.12 -13.95
N MET A 196 -14.47 -8.82 -13.73
CA MET A 196 -14.65 -8.17 -12.43
C MET A 196 -16.12 -8.21 -11.97
N ASP A 197 -17.06 -7.96 -12.86
CA ASP A 197 -18.49 -8.07 -12.56
C ASP A 197 -18.93 -9.50 -12.26
N ALA A 198 -18.35 -10.48 -12.97
CA ALA A 198 -18.56 -11.89 -12.67
C ALA A 198 -18.04 -12.27 -11.27
N LEU A 199 -16.87 -11.76 -10.86
CA LEU A 199 -16.35 -11.95 -9.50
C LEU A 199 -17.28 -11.34 -8.44
N ARG A 200 -17.74 -10.10 -8.63
CA ARG A 200 -18.71 -9.46 -7.72
C ARG A 200 -20.02 -10.24 -7.62
N SER A 201 -20.51 -10.73 -8.75
CA SER A 201 -21.72 -11.55 -8.81
C SER A 201 -21.53 -12.88 -8.08
N LYS A 202 -20.39 -13.55 -8.27
CA LYS A 202 -20.05 -14.80 -7.57
C LYS A 202 -19.97 -14.60 -6.04
N ALA A 203 -19.29 -13.54 -5.59
CA ALA A 203 -19.25 -13.18 -4.17
C ALA A 203 -20.66 -12.92 -3.61
N SER A 204 -21.51 -12.22 -4.38
CA SER A 204 -22.90 -11.93 -3.97
C SER A 204 -23.75 -13.20 -3.85
N GLN A 205 -23.60 -14.14 -4.77
CA GLN A 205 -24.27 -15.45 -4.72
C GLN A 205 -23.80 -16.31 -3.53
N ALA A 206 -22.55 -16.13 -3.09
CA ALA A 206 -22.02 -16.73 -1.87
C ALA A 206 -22.42 -15.99 -0.57
N GLY A 207 -23.30 -14.99 -0.64
CA GLY A 207 -23.83 -14.26 0.51
C GLY A 207 -22.99 -13.06 0.97
N GLN A 208 -21.99 -12.65 0.20
CA GLN A 208 -21.18 -11.46 0.48
C GLN A 208 -21.79 -10.21 -0.19
N PRO A 209 -21.44 -8.97 0.22
CA PRO A 209 -21.99 -7.75 -0.38
C PRO A 209 -21.39 -7.37 -1.76
N GLY A 210 -20.74 -8.33 -2.44
CA GLY A 210 -19.85 -8.10 -3.59
C GLY A 210 -18.39 -8.01 -3.17
N VAL A 211 -17.55 -7.36 -3.98
CA VAL A 211 -16.10 -7.19 -3.75
C VAL A 211 -15.70 -5.76 -4.11
N THR A 212 -14.81 -5.15 -3.33
CA THR A 212 -14.08 -3.92 -3.69
C THR A 212 -12.74 -4.33 -4.29
N ILE A 213 -12.55 -4.02 -5.57
CA ILE A 213 -11.41 -4.51 -6.36
C ILE A 213 -10.47 -3.35 -6.70
N ALA A 214 -9.19 -3.50 -6.37
CA ALA A 214 -8.15 -2.51 -6.64
C ALA A 214 -7.10 -3.01 -7.65
N ALA A 215 -6.55 -2.10 -8.44
CA ALA A 215 -5.41 -2.37 -9.32
C ALA A 215 -4.16 -1.62 -8.84
N CYS A 216 -3.01 -2.30 -8.84
CA CYS A 216 -1.72 -1.61 -8.80
C CYS A 216 -1.48 -0.90 -10.13
N VAL A 217 -1.24 0.41 -10.09
CA VAL A 217 -1.03 1.22 -11.29
C VAL A 217 0.13 2.21 -11.13
N SER A 218 0.64 2.68 -12.26
CA SER A 218 1.58 3.81 -12.30
C SER A 218 0.90 5.11 -11.82
N PRO A 219 1.63 6.05 -11.19
CA PRO A 219 1.07 7.26 -10.60
C PRO A 219 0.79 8.34 -11.67
N ASN A 220 -0.20 8.09 -12.52
CA ASN A 220 -0.67 9.01 -13.54
C ASN A 220 -2.15 8.78 -13.89
N ALA A 221 -2.84 9.85 -14.29
CA ALA A 221 -4.27 9.81 -14.58
C ALA A 221 -4.66 8.82 -15.70
N PRO A 222 -3.92 8.67 -16.81
CA PRO A 222 -4.24 7.65 -17.82
C PRO A 222 -4.29 6.22 -17.28
N ALA A 223 -3.33 5.82 -16.43
CA ALA A 223 -3.31 4.48 -15.86
C ALA A 223 -4.50 4.24 -14.91
N VAL A 224 -4.91 5.26 -14.14
CA VAL A 224 -6.11 5.20 -13.28
C VAL A 224 -7.39 5.11 -14.12
N GLN A 225 -7.47 5.89 -15.20
CA GLN A 225 -8.61 5.88 -16.11
C GLN A 225 -8.79 4.50 -16.79
N GLU A 226 -7.70 3.86 -17.19
CA GLU A 226 -7.74 2.51 -17.77
C GLU A 226 -8.16 1.44 -16.75
N ALA A 227 -7.72 1.56 -15.48
CA ALA A 227 -8.21 0.69 -14.42
C ALA A 227 -9.73 0.85 -14.22
N LYS A 228 -10.26 2.07 -14.30
CA LYS A 228 -11.70 2.32 -14.26
C LYS A 228 -12.44 1.67 -15.42
N GLU A 229 -11.91 1.76 -16.63
CA GLU A 229 -12.48 1.11 -17.82
C GLU A 229 -12.51 -0.42 -17.66
N CYS A 230 -11.48 -1.00 -17.03
CA CYS A 230 -11.42 -2.42 -16.69
C CYS A 230 -12.32 -2.82 -15.50
N GLY A 231 -13.12 -1.91 -14.96
CA GLY A 231 -14.11 -2.21 -13.92
C GLY A 231 -13.55 -2.29 -12.50
N PHE A 232 -12.37 -1.72 -12.22
CA PHE A 232 -11.83 -1.60 -10.86
C PHE A 232 -12.53 -0.48 -10.07
N ASP A 233 -12.69 -0.68 -8.75
CA ASP A 233 -13.31 0.30 -7.85
C ASP A 233 -12.30 1.32 -7.32
N MET A 234 -11.02 0.92 -7.25
CA MET A 234 -9.95 1.68 -6.61
C MET A 234 -8.61 1.39 -7.28
N VAL A 235 -7.61 2.21 -6.95
CA VAL A 235 -6.21 1.96 -7.34
C VAL A 235 -5.30 1.94 -6.12
N THR A 236 -4.17 1.25 -6.24
CA THR A 236 -3.10 1.24 -5.25
C THR A 236 -1.75 1.05 -5.96
N GLY A 237 -0.69 0.69 -5.23
CA GLY A 237 0.59 0.30 -5.80
C GLY A 237 1.32 -0.66 -4.87
N TYR A 238 2.19 -1.51 -5.41
CA TYR A 238 2.95 -2.43 -4.57
C TYR A 238 4.11 -1.73 -3.88
N ASN A 239 4.92 -1.01 -4.66
CA ASN A 239 5.93 -0.08 -4.19
C ASN A 239 6.19 1.00 -5.25
N TYR A 240 6.85 2.10 -4.85
CA TYR A 240 7.33 3.16 -5.74
C TYR A 240 8.77 3.54 -5.38
N PRO A 241 9.75 2.65 -5.62
CA PRO A 241 11.13 2.84 -5.19
C PRO A 241 11.91 3.81 -6.09
N ASN A 242 11.31 4.30 -7.17
CA ASN A 242 12.00 5.13 -8.16
C ASN A 242 11.57 6.61 -8.10
N PRO A 243 12.31 7.45 -7.36
CA PRO A 243 12.09 8.89 -7.29
C PRO A 243 12.34 9.68 -8.59
N GLY A 244 12.73 9.01 -9.68
CA GLY A 244 12.98 9.65 -10.97
C GLY A 244 14.24 10.52 -10.99
N TYR A 245 15.20 10.25 -10.10
CA TYR A 245 16.46 11.00 -10.07
C TYR A 245 17.25 10.78 -11.37
N LYS A 246 17.51 11.89 -12.08
CA LYS A 246 18.23 11.92 -13.37
C LYS A 246 19.75 11.90 -13.21
N ASN A 247 20.26 11.93 -11.99
CA ASN A 247 21.67 12.07 -11.68
C ASN A 247 22.24 10.70 -11.31
N GLN A 248 23.44 10.41 -11.80
CA GLN A 248 24.18 9.14 -11.81
C GLN A 248 24.49 8.52 -10.41
N LEU A 249 23.84 8.96 -9.34
CA LEU A 249 23.97 8.36 -8.02
C LEU A 249 23.11 7.11 -7.94
N MET A 250 23.77 5.97 -7.84
CA MET A 250 23.11 4.68 -7.63
C MET A 250 22.58 4.50 -6.19
N GLN A 251 22.82 5.45 -5.28
CA GLN A 251 22.50 5.32 -3.85
C GLN A 251 21.98 6.63 -3.25
N TYR A 252 20.86 6.55 -2.52
CA TYR A 252 20.28 7.66 -1.76
C TYR A 252 20.08 7.27 -0.28
N HIS A 253 19.86 8.27 0.57
CA HIS A 253 19.35 8.02 1.91
C HIS A 253 17.85 7.70 1.84
N VAL A 254 17.38 6.75 2.62
CA VAL A 254 15.99 6.25 2.60
C VAL A 254 14.95 7.31 2.92
N ASP A 255 15.33 8.40 3.60
CA ASP A 255 14.43 9.53 3.89
C ASP A 255 13.86 10.21 2.65
N SER A 256 14.53 10.08 1.50
CA SER A 256 13.99 10.61 0.25
C SER A 256 12.72 9.88 -0.19
N LEU A 257 12.51 8.63 0.23
CA LEU A 257 11.29 7.87 -0.07
C LEU A 257 10.06 8.45 0.63
N ALA A 258 10.18 9.02 1.83
CA ALA A 258 9.04 9.63 2.51
C ALA A 258 8.54 10.88 1.76
N SER A 259 9.47 11.73 1.32
CA SER A 259 9.15 12.92 0.51
C SER A 259 8.67 12.54 -0.90
N PHE A 260 9.31 11.55 -1.52
CA PHE A 260 8.89 11.06 -2.83
C PHE A 260 7.52 10.37 -2.78
N GLY A 261 7.22 9.64 -1.70
CA GLY A 261 5.90 9.05 -1.46
C GLY A 261 4.79 10.10 -1.55
N LYS A 262 4.94 11.24 -0.87
CA LYS A 262 3.97 12.36 -0.99
C LYS A 262 3.81 12.84 -2.43
N TYR A 263 4.90 12.99 -3.17
CA TYR A 263 4.85 13.37 -4.59
C TYR A 263 4.08 12.33 -5.43
N VAL A 264 4.27 11.04 -5.16
CA VAL A 264 3.57 9.94 -5.84
C VAL A 264 2.09 9.96 -5.48
N TRP A 265 1.74 10.00 -4.19
CA TRP A 265 0.35 10.00 -3.73
C TRP A 265 -0.43 11.21 -4.26
N ASP A 266 0.21 12.37 -4.36
CA ASP A 266 -0.38 13.57 -4.95
C ASP A 266 -0.78 13.43 -6.43
N LYS A 267 -0.21 12.46 -7.16
CA LYS A 267 -0.62 12.14 -8.54
C LYS A 267 -1.96 11.42 -8.64
N PHE A 268 -2.43 10.85 -7.53
CA PHE A 268 -3.72 10.17 -7.45
C PHE A 268 -4.86 11.09 -7.01
N ARG A 269 -4.56 12.32 -6.58
CA ARG A 269 -5.60 13.30 -6.23
C ARG A 269 -6.43 13.68 -7.45
N ASN A 270 -7.74 13.79 -7.26
CA ASN A 270 -8.72 14.13 -8.28
C ASN A 270 -8.64 13.21 -9.51
N THR A 271 -8.21 11.96 -9.33
CA THR A 271 -8.23 10.95 -10.40
C THR A 271 -9.59 10.24 -10.45
N ALA A 272 -9.79 9.40 -11.48
CA ALA A 272 -11.09 8.82 -11.76
C ALA A 272 -11.56 7.75 -10.75
N LEU A 273 -10.66 7.28 -9.89
CA LEU A 273 -10.90 6.28 -8.83
C LEU A 273 -10.17 6.69 -7.54
N PRO A 274 -10.70 6.34 -6.35
CA PRO A 274 -10.01 6.50 -5.08
C PRO A 274 -8.71 5.68 -5.01
N TYR A 275 -7.78 6.12 -4.16
CA TYR A 275 -6.46 5.53 -3.98
C TYR A 275 -6.23 5.02 -2.56
N ILE A 276 -5.70 3.80 -2.42
CA ILE A 276 -5.12 3.31 -1.16
C ILE A 276 -3.62 3.59 -1.19
N PRO A 277 -3.11 4.53 -0.37
CA PRO A 277 -1.71 4.93 -0.44
C PRO A 277 -0.77 3.89 0.15
N VAL A 278 0.40 3.79 -0.49
CA VAL A 278 1.44 2.83 -0.10
C VAL A 278 2.76 3.56 0.16
N ALA A 279 3.37 3.30 1.32
CA ALA A 279 4.70 3.79 1.65
C ALA A 279 5.76 2.70 1.37
N THR A 280 6.69 3.00 0.47
CA THR A 280 7.91 2.19 0.27
C THR A 280 8.90 2.51 1.39
N LEU A 281 9.17 1.53 2.25
CA LEU A 281 10.00 1.74 3.44
C LEU A 281 11.49 1.75 3.14
N ASN A 282 11.93 0.96 2.15
CA ASN A 282 13.31 0.89 1.67
C ASN A 282 13.35 0.19 0.30
N TRP A 283 14.51 0.17 -0.35
CA TRP A 283 14.74 -0.63 -1.56
C TRP A 283 16.24 -0.85 -1.80
N ASP A 284 16.67 -2.11 -1.84
CA ASP A 284 18.03 -2.54 -2.16
C ASP A 284 18.04 -4.02 -2.62
N PRO A 285 17.71 -4.29 -3.89
CA PRO A 285 17.57 -5.65 -4.44
C PRO A 285 18.91 -6.27 -4.88
N ARG A 286 20.04 -5.67 -4.46
CA ARG A 286 21.38 -6.22 -4.76
C ARG A 286 21.57 -7.70 -4.41
N PRO A 287 20.95 -8.28 -3.37
CA PRO A 287 21.06 -9.71 -3.10
C PRO A 287 20.53 -10.60 -4.23
N TRP A 288 19.56 -10.11 -5.02
CA TRP A 288 18.97 -10.81 -6.16
C TRP A 288 19.54 -10.36 -7.51
N ALA A 289 20.42 -9.36 -7.51
CA ALA A 289 21.09 -8.90 -8.72
C ALA A 289 21.96 -10.00 -9.33
N ASN A 290 21.74 -10.28 -10.61
CA ASN A 290 22.51 -11.22 -11.41
C ASN A 290 22.87 -10.59 -12.79
N GLY A 291 23.53 -11.36 -13.65
CA GLY A 291 24.00 -10.87 -14.95
C GLY A 291 22.89 -10.55 -15.96
N THR A 292 21.65 -10.97 -15.73
CA THR A 292 20.55 -10.87 -16.69
C THR A 292 19.43 -9.93 -16.25
N ASN A 293 19.39 -9.52 -14.97
CA ASN A 293 18.35 -8.64 -14.44
C ASN A 293 18.82 -7.20 -14.20
N TRP A 294 17.84 -6.31 -14.03
CA TRP A 294 18.06 -4.87 -13.85
C TRP A 294 18.40 -4.47 -12.41
N TYR A 295 18.31 -5.38 -11.44
CA TYR A 295 18.60 -5.10 -10.03
C TYR A 295 20.05 -4.64 -9.78
N SER A 296 21.00 -5.01 -10.64
CA SER A 296 22.37 -4.49 -10.57
C SER A 296 22.48 -3.01 -10.97
N LYS A 297 21.49 -2.50 -11.69
CA LYS A 297 21.42 -1.17 -12.31
C LYS A 297 20.34 -0.27 -11.69
N THR A 298 19.71 -0.72 -10.59
CA THR A 298 18.70 0.08 -9.89
C THR A 298 19.31 0.95 -8.80
N THR A 299 18.68 2.09 -8.57
CA THR A 299 18.90 2.91 -7.39
C THR A 299 18.66 2.09 -6.12
N ARG A 300 19.52 2.25 -5.12
CA ARG A 300 19.32 1.67 -3.79
C ARG A 300 19.23 2.74 -2.71
N PHE A 301 18.68 2.37 -1.56
CA PHE A 301 18.55 3.25 -0.41
C PHE A 301 19.36 2.73 0.78
N THR A 302 19.81 3.67 1.61
CA THR A 302 20.63 3.41 2.80
C THR A 302 20.16 4.21 3.99
N GLY A 303 20.64 3.83 5.18
CA GLY A 303 20.24 4.47 6.43
C GLY A 303 18.91 3.98 6.98
N TYR A 304 18.43 2.80 6.54
CA TYR A 304 17.18 2.22 7.03
C TYR A 304 17.24 1.93 8.53
N ASN A 305 16.29 2.46 9.30
CA ASN A 305 16.17 2.27 10.75
C ASN A 305 14.77 2.64 11.25
N SER A 306 14.51 2.46 12.54
CA SER A 306 13.23 2.79 13.16
C SER A 306 12.77 4.25 13.00
N ASN A 307 13.68 5.23 12.91
CA ASN A 307 13.31 6.63 12.70
C ASN A 307 12.87 6.90 11.25
N THR A 308 13.43 6.19 10.27
CA THR A 308 13.01 6.33 8.87
C THR A 308 11.65 5.68 8.66
N VAL A 309 11.39 4.52 9.29
CA VAL A 309 10.06 3.91 9.33
C VAL A 309 9.03 4.85 9.97
N TYR A 310 9.36 5.43 11.13
CA TYR A 310 8.50 6.43 11.78
C TYR A 310 8.12 7.56 10.84
N ARG A 311 9.09 8.16 10.14
CA ARG A 311 8.83 9.26 9.21
C ARG A 311 7.97 8.85 8.02
N ALA A 312 8.17 7.65 7.47
CA ALA A 312 7.35 7.14 6.37
C ALA A 312 5.88 6.95 6.80
N VAL A 313 5.65 6.32 7.97
CA VAL A 313 4.29 6.10 8.51
C VAL A 313 3.62 7.43 8.85
N ARG A 314 4.35 8.39 9.46
CA ARG A 314 3.82 9.73 9.72
C ARG A 314 3.47 10.48 8.43
N ALA A 315 4.33 10.41 7.42
CA ALA A 315 4.06 11.05 6.13
C ALA A 315 2.79 10.50 5.48
N LEU A 316 2.59 9.18 5.52
CA LEU A 316 1.41 8.48 5.01
C LEU A 316 0.14 8.88 5.77
N HIS A 317 0.21 8.88 7.10
CA HIS A 317 -0.87 9.31 7.98
C HIS A 317 -1.28 10.77 7.72
N ASP A 318 -0.31 11.69 7.68
CA ASP A 318 -0.58 13.11 7.45
C ASP A 318 -1.18 13.34 6.05
N TRP A 319 -0.75 12.58 5.04
CA TRP A 319 -1.33 12.68 3.69
C TRP A 319 -2.78 12.21 3.64
N LEU A 320 -3.13 11.13 4.35
CA LEU A 320 -4.52 10.68 4.47
C LEU A 320 -5.42 11.72 5.14
N LEU A 321 -4.94 12.34 6.23
CA LEU A 321 -5.66 13.41 6.93
C LEU A 321 -5.93 14.62 6.02
N ASP A 322 -4.97 14.95 5.16
CA ASP A 322 -5.07 16.09 4.26
C ASP A 322 -5.89 15.77 2.98
N ASN A 323 -6.17 14.49 2.69
CA ASN A 323 -6.85 14.03 1.47
C ASN A 323 -7.97 13.00 1.75
N PRO A 324 -8.93 13.27 2.67
CA PRO A 324 -9.91 12.28 3.11
C PRO A 324 -10.88 11.82 2.00
N ASN A 325 -11.09 12.63 0.97
CA ASN A 325 -11.98 12.30 -0.16
C ASN A 325 -11.29 11.51 -1.28
N GLU A 326 -9.96 11.40 -1.25
CA GLU A 326 -9.16 10.74 -2.29
C GLU A 326 -8.88 9.27 -1.94
N THR A 327 -9.26 8.84 -0.73
CA THR A 327 -9.01 7.50 -0.20
C THR A 327 -10.30 6.90 0.34
N ALA A 328 -10.37 5.56 0.43
CA ALA A 328 -11.49 4.90 1.12
C ALA A 328 -11.05 4.36 2.48
N ASP A 329 -11.93 4.50 3.47
CA ASP A 329 -11.85 3.93 4.82
C ASP A 329 -10.55 4.21 5.58
N HIS A 330 -9.77 5.21 5.16
CA HIS A 330 -8.47 5.55 5.74
C HIS A 330 -7.53 4.34 5.83
N VAL A 331 -7.60 3.46 4.83
CA VAL A 331 -6.72 2.30 4.68
C VAL A 331 -5.44 2.73 3.98
N ALA A 332 -4.30 2.23 4.45
CA ALA A 332 -3.02 2.39 3.78
C ALA A 332 -2.14 1.17 3.95
N LEU A 333 -1.09 1.08 3.13
CA LEU A 333 -0.18 -0.06 3.09
C LEU A 333 1.27 0.36 3.28
N LEU A 334 2.04 -0.52 3.91
CA LEU A 334 3.49 -0.47 3.97
C LEU A 334 4.06 -1.56 3.06
N TYR A 335 5.03 -1.17 2.25
CA TYR A 335 5.91 -2.10 1.56
C TYR A 335 7.24 -2.17 2.32
N ALA A 336 7.53 -3.25 3.06
CA ALA A 336 6.71 -4.45 3.28
C ALA A 336 6.99 -5.09 4.65
N TRP A 337 6.21 -6.11 5.02
CA TRP A 337 6.45 -6.91 6.23
C TRP A 337 7.77 -7.68 6.15
N ASN A 338 8.05 -8.35 5.03
CA ASN A 338 9.12 -9.34 4.93
C ASN A 338 9.76 -9.49 3.54
N GLU A 339 9.88 -8.41 2.76
CA GLU A 339 10.56 -8.41 1.47
C GLU A 339 12.09 -8.32 1.63
N TYR A 340 12.69 -9.36 2.23
CA TYR A 340 14.12 -9.38 2.57
C TYR A 340 15.03 -9.27 1.35
N GLY A 341 14.64 -9.88 0.22
CA GLY A 341 15.44 -9.85 -1.00
C GLY A 341 15.49 -8.46 -1.64
N GLU A 342 14.34 -7.80 -1.71
CA GLU A 342 14.20 -6.45 -2.24
C GLU A 342 14.67 -5.37 -1.25
N GLY A 343 14.82 -5.73 0.03
CA GLY A 343 15.45 -4.89 1.05
C GLY A 343 14.48 -4.01 1.81
N ALA A 344 13.18 -4.32 1.79
CA ALA A 344 12.16 -3.68 2.61
C ALA A 344 11.53 -4.72 3.54
N TRP A 345 11.74 -4.60 4.85
CA TRP A 345 11.11 -5.50 5.82
C TRP A 345 10.80 -4.75 7.11
N LEU A 346 9.88 -5.28 7.89
CA LEU A 346 9.54 -4.83 9.22
C LEU A 346 9.84 -5.88 10.29
N THR A 347 9.96 -7.16 9.91
CA THR A 347 10.24 -8.21 10.88
C THR A 347 11.55 -7.94 11.65
N PRO A 348 11.63 -8.35 12.92
CA PRO A 348 12.88 -8.26 13.66
C PRO A 348 13.93 -9.18 13.03
N SER A 349 15.12 -8.64 12.78
CA SER A 349 16.28 -9.41 12.36
C SER A 349 16.86 -10.21 13.53
N GLU A 350 17.69 -11.21 13.27
CA GLU A 350 18.35 -12.07 14.29
C GLU A 350 19.10 -11.26 15.37
N ASN A 351 19.75 -10.16 14.98
CA ASN A 351 20.42 -9.26 15.91
C ASN A 351 19.61 -7.99 16.27
N ASP A 352 18.40 -7.85 15.70
CA ASP A 352 17.45 -6.72 15.80
C ASP A 352 18.05 -5.31 15.95
N THR A 353 19.16 -5.01 15.27
CA THR A 353 19.88 -3.74 15.47
C THR A 353 19.13 -2.51 14.94
N LEU A 354 18.14 -2.71 14.06
CA LEU A 354 17.39 -1.63 13.41
C LEU A 354 16.11 -1.26 14.15
N HIS A 355 15.58 -2.16 14.99
CA HIS A 355 14.34 -2.00 15.78
C HIS A 355 13.16 -1.44 14.98
N LEU A 356 12.94 -1.92 13.74
CA LEU A 356 12.08 -1.29 12.74
C LEU A 356 10.62 -1.12 13.19
N LEU A 357 10.04 -2.14 13.88
CA LEU A 357 8.67 -2.09 14.41
C LEU A 357 8.45 -0.96 15.41
N SER A 358 9.48 -0.54 16.16
CA SER A 358 9.37 0.61 17.06
C SER A 358 9.09 1.92 16.30
N GLY A 359 9.48 2.01 15.03
CA GLY A 359 9.12 3.11 14.14
C GLY A 359 7.63 3.19 13.89
N VAL A 360 7.01 2.06 13.55
CA VAL A 360 5.56 1.94 13.33
C VAL A 360 4.81 2.29 14.61
N LYS A 361 5.17 1.63 15.72
CA LYS A 361 4.51 1.82 17.02
C LYS A 361 4.51 3.28 17.47
N ARG A 362 5.67 3.95 17.39
CA ARG A 362 5.79 5.38 17.74
C ARG A 362 4.96 6.27 16.83
N ALA A 363 4.86 5.95 15.53
CA ALA A 363 4.12 6.78 14.58
C ALA A 363 2.61 6.71 14.81
N LEU A 364 2.11 5.55 15.26
CA LEU A 364 0.69 5.29 15.54
C LEU A 364 0.29 5.63 16.99
N SER A 365 1.22 5.65 17.96
CA SER A 365 0.91 6.01 19.35
C SER A 365 0.59 7.50 19.58
N HIS A 366 0.71 8.34 18.55
CA HIS A 366 0.40 9.77 18.58
C HIS A 366 -0.91 10.10 17.82
N GLN A 367 -1.78 9.11 17.63
CA GLN A 367 -3.11 9.27 17.02
C GLN A 367 -4.14 9.75 18.03
#